data_AF-A0A519WCE4-F1
#
_entry.id   AF-A0A519WCE4-F1
#
_cell.length_a   1.000
_cell.length_b   1.000
_cell.length_c   1.000
_cell.angle_alpha   90.00
_cell.angle_beta   90.00
_cell.angle_gamma   90.00
#
_symmetry.space_group_name_H-M   'P 1'
#
loop_
_entity.id
_entity.type
_entity.pdbx_description
1 polymer ?
#
loop_
_entity_poly.entity_id
_entity_poly.type
_entity_poly.pdbx_seq_one_letter_code
_entity_poly.pdbx_strand_id
1 'polypeptide(L)'
;MKRTGLFLLAASTLCLSSCDAQSQSKLGNILGQVATGATGTPSSLEIGNALKQALEIGTSAGADRLSTKDGFFGNMAIKILFPTEAQKVEKTLRSVGLNSLADNVILSLNRAAEDAAKEAKPIFVNAIKQMTIADATNILLGNKDAATSYFKRVTT
;
A
#
# COMPACT_ATOMS: atom_id res chain seq x y z
N MET A 1 -0.53 -1.15 73.96
CA MET A 1 0.04 -1.49 72.64
C MET A 1 -0.88 -1.11 71.45
N LYS A 2 -1.68 -0.03 71.53
CA LYS A 2 -2.62 0.38 70.44
C LYS A 2 -2.30 1.72 69.77
N ARG A 3 -1.19 2.39 70.14
CA ARG A 3 -0.84 3.74 69.63
C ARG A 3 0.34 3.75 68.66
N THR A 4 1.08 2.65 68.53
CA THR A 4 2.21 2.51 67.60
C THR A 4 1.76 2.12 66.18
N GLY A 5 0.60 1.46 66.03
CA GLY A 5 0.05 1.11 64.71
C GLY A 5 -0.55 2.28 63.94
N LEU A 6 -0.98 3.34 64.63
CA LEU A 6 -1.59 4.52 63.99
C LEU A 6 -0.55 5.43 63.33
N PHE A 7 0.68 5.47 63.84
CA PHE A 7 1.78 6.23 63.25
C PHE A 7 2.41 5.54 62.03
N LEU A 8 2.37 4.20 61.97
CA LEU A 8 2.83 3.42 60.81
C LEU A 8 1.87 3.49 59.62
N LEU A 9 0.57 3.68 59.85
CA LEU A 9 -0.43 3.83 58.79
C LEU A 9 -0.41 5.23 58.13
N ALA A 10 0.01 6.27 58.87
CA ALA A 10 0.09 7.64 58.35
C ALA A 10 1.35 7.92 57.52
N ALA A 11 2.45 7.17 57.75
CA ALA A 11 3.69 7.31 56.99
C ALA A 11 3.63 6.65 55.60
N SER A 12 2.72 5.69 55.38
CA SER A 12 2.59 5.00 54.09
C SER A 12 1.77 5.77 53.05
N THR A 13 0.97 6.75 53.48
CA THR A 13 0.17 7.62 52.60
C THR A 13 0.95 8.79 51.99
N LEU A 14 2.19 9.04 52.43
CA LEU A 14 2.99 10.17 51.94
C LEU A 14 3.86 9.82 50.71
N CYS A 15 3.93 8.55 50.31
CA CYS A 15 4.81 8.07 49.22
C CYS A 15 4.10 7.84 47.87
N LEU A 16 2.83 8.21 47.71
CA LEU A 16 2.09 8.04 46.45
C LEU A 16 1.92 9.35 45.64
N SER A 17 2.43 10.47 46.13
CA SER A 17 2.37 11.78 45.43
C SER A 17 3.49 11.99 44.40
N SER A 18 4.28 10.96 44.10
CA SER A 18 5.43 11.04 43.18
C SER A 18 5.24 10.19 41.93
N CYS A 19 4.02 10.10 41.40
CA CYS A 19 3.82 9.72 40.00
C CYS A 19 3.70 11.02 39.20
N ASP A 20 4.77 11.32 38.47
CA ASP A 20 4.87 12.43 37.52
C ASP A 20 3.59 12.58 36.70
N ALA A 21 2.92 13.71 36.92
CA ALA A 21 1.80 14.24 36.14
C ALA A 21 2.24 14.70 34.73
N GLN A 22 3.22 14.04 34.11
CA GLN A 22 3.77 14.37 32.80
C GLN A 22 3.20 13.49 31.67
N SER A 23 2.59 12.36 32.01
CA SER A 23 1.97 11.44 31.04
C SER A 23 0.52 11.80 30.69
N GLN A 24 -0.16 12.56 31.54
CA GLN A 24 -1.58 12.92 31.35
C GLN A 24 -1.76 14.15 30.43
N SER A 25 -0.75 15.02 30.33
CA SER A 25 -0.77 16.22 29.48
C SER A 25 -0.65 15.88 27.99
N LYS A 26 0.04 14.78 27.64
CA LYS A 26 0.09 14.29 26.24
C LYS A 26 -1.25 13.69 25.83
N LEU A 27 -1.90 12.94 26.72
CA LEU A 27 -3.21 12.38 26.45
C LEU A 27 -4.29 13.48 26.41
N GLY A 28 -4.22 14.49 27.26
CA GLY A 28 -5.10 15.65 27.24
C GLY A 28 -4.98 16.49 25.95
N ASN A 29 -3.77 16.67 25.41
CA ASN A 29 -3.59 17.33 24.11
C ASN A 29 -4.07 16.48 22.94
N ILE A 30 -3.87 15.15 22.97
CA ILE A 30 -4.36 14.22 21.94
C ILE A 30 -5.89 14.13 21.98
N LEU A 31 -6.50 14.03 23.18
CA LEU A 31 -7.96 14.06 23.34
C LEU A 31 -8.53 15.44 23.03
N GLY A 32 -7.80 16.53 23.30
CA GLY A 32 -8.17 17.88 22.89
C GLY A 32 -8.25 18.00 21.37
N GLN A 33 -7.26 17.46 20.64
CA GLN A 33 -7.25 17.41 19.17
C GLN A 33 -8.35 16.52 18.58
N VAL A 34 -8.74 15.45 19.27
CA VAL A 34 -9.83 14.54 18.86
C VAL A 34 -11.22 15.09 19.23
N ALA A 35 -11.34 15.78 20.35
CA ALA A 35 -12.59 16.38 20.84
C ALA A 35 -12.92 17.71 20.14
N THR A 36 -11.91 18.48 19.72
CA THR A 36 -12.09 19.49 18.67
C THR A 36 -12.16 18.75 17.35
N GLY A 37 -13.32 18.15 17.06
CA GLY A 37 -13.59 17.56 15.76
C GLY A 37 -13.21 18.55 14.67
N ALA A 38 -12.03 18.37 14.07
CA ALA A 38 -11.70 18.96 12.80
C ALA A 38 -12.50 18.20 11.75
N THR A 39 -13.82 18.36 11.78
CA THR A 39 -14.70 18.26 10.61
C THR A 39 -14.46 19.50 9.73
N GLY A 40 -13.20 19.81 9.48
CA GLY A 40 -12.74 20.84 8.57
C GLY A 40 -12.20 20.18 7.31
N THR A 41 -12.30 20.88 6.19
CA THR A 41 -11.67 20.45 4.94
C THR A 41 -10.21 20.07 5.21
N PRO A 42 -9.76 18.85 4.85
CA PRO A 42 -8.39 18.42 5.08
C PRO A 42 -7.40 19.40 4.46
N SER A 43 -6.28 19.64 5.13
CA SER A 43 -5.20 20.47 4.57
C SER A 43 -4.60 19.83 3.32
N SER A 44 -4.00 20.63 2.44
CA SER A 44 -3.33 20.13 1.23
C SER A 44 -2.21 19.12 1.55
N LEU A 45 -1.56 19.27 2.70
CA LEU A 45 -0.56 18.34 3.18
C LEU A 45 -1.18 16.99 3.59
N GLU A 46 -2.29 17.01 4.33
CA GLU A 46 -3.02 15.79 4.73
C GLU A 46 -3.56 15.06 3.49
N ILE A 47 -4.15 15.78 2.54
CA ILE A 47 -4.62 15.23 1.26
C ILE A 47 -3.46 14.58 0.50
N GLY A 48 -2.34 15.30 0.35
CA GLY A 48 -1.17 14.79 -0.36
C GLY A 48 -0.59 13.53 0.28
N ASN A 49 -0.50 13.50 1.61
CA ASN A 49 0.00 12.33 2.34
C ASN A 49 -0.97 11.14 2.25
N ALA A 50 -2.27 11.38 2.41
CA ALA A 50 -3.30 10.35 2.28
C ALA A 50 -3.30 9.74 0.88
N LEU A 51 -3.16 10.56 -0.16
CA LEU A 51 -3.11 10.08 -1.54
C LEU A 51 -1.84 9.26 -1.81
N LYS A 52 -0.68 9.72 -1.34
CA LYS A 52 0.57 8.93 -1.43
C LYS A 52 0.42 7.58 -0.75
N GLN A 53 -0.12 7.55 0.46
CA GLN A 53 -0.35 6.31 1.20
C GLN A 53 -1.33 5.39 0.47
N ALA A 54 -2.43 5.93 -0.05
CA ALA A 54 -3.40 5.17 -0.83
C ALA A 54 -2.78 4.57 -2.10
N LEU A 55 -1.98 5.34 -2.83
CA LEU A 55 -1.25 4.87 -4.00
C LEU A 55 -0.20 3.82 -3.63
N GLU A 56 0.52 3.99 -2.53
CA GLU A 56 1.52 3.02 -2.08
C GLU A 56 0.87 1.68 -1.75
N ILE A 57 -0.24 1.70 -1.00
CA ILE A 57 -1.02 0.51 -0.66
C ILE A 57 -1.61 -0.12 -1.92
N GLY A 58 -2.27 0.67 -2.77
CA GLY A 58 -2.95 0.18 -3.97
C GLY A 58 -1.98 -0.46 -4.96
N THR A 59 -0.87 0.23 -5.28
CA THR A 59 0.12 -0.29 -6.21
C THR A 59 0.88 -1.48 -5.63
N SER A 60 1.21 -1.45 -4.33
CA SER A 60 1.84 -2.60 -3.67
C SER A 60 0.93 -3.82 -3.68
N ALA A 61 -0.33 -3.66 -3.30
CA ALA A 61 -1.31 -4.75 -3.28
C ALA A 61 -1.57 -5.30 -4.70
N GLY A 62 -1.61 -4.42 -5.71
CA GLY A 62 -1.73 -4.83 -7.12
C GLY A 62 -0.54 -5.66 -7.57
N ALA A 63 0.68 -5.16 -7.34
CA ALA A 63 1.91 -5.87 -7.70
C ALA A 63 2.06 -7.20 -6.95
N ASP A 64 1.71 -7.23 -5.65
CA ASP A 64 1.73 -8.45 -4.84
C ASP A 64 0.76 -9.49 -5.39
N ARG A 65 -0.49 -9.10 -5.70
CA ARG A 65 -1.49 -10.00 -6.28
C ARG A 65 -1.05 -10.57 -7.64
N LEU A 66 -0.44 -9.74 -8.47
CA LEU A 66 -0.05 -10.12 -9.82
C LEU A 66 1.26 -10.92 -9.86
N SER A 67 2.15 -10.73 -8.89
CA SER A 67 3.43 -11.44 -8.82
C SER A 67 3.35 -12.83 -8.17
N THR A 68 2.24 -13.17 -7.51
CA THR A 68 2.04 -14.53 -7.03
C THR A 68 1.97 -15.51 -8.20
N LYS A 69 2.38 -16.76 -7.94
CA LYS A 69 2.17 -17.85 -8.88
C LYS A 69 0.70 -17.92 -9.28
N ASP A 70 0.45 -17.91 -10.58
CA ASP A 70 -0.86 -17.92 -11.23
C ASP A 70 -1.63 -16.59 -11.10
N GLY A 71 -0.98 -15.51 -10.66
CA GLY A 71 -1.53 -14.16 -10.61
C GLY A 71 -1.96 -13.63 -11.98
N PHE A 72 -1.22 -13.99 -13.03
CA PHE A 72 -1.63 -13.77 -14.43
C PHE A 72 -2.25 -15.05 -15.01
N PHE A 73 -1.55 -16.18 -14.95
CA PHE A 73 -1.96 -17.38 -15.68
C PHE A 73 -3.32 -17.93 -15.23
N GLY A 74 -3.64 -17.82 -13.93
CA GLY A 74 -4.89 -18.28 -13.33
C GLY A 74 -6.05 -17.30 -13.44
N ASN A 75 -5.80 -16.05 -13.85
CA ASN A 75 -6.83 -15.03 -13.96
C ASN A 75 -7.25 -14.82 -15.42
N MET A 76 -8.42 -15.36 -15.79
CA MET A 76 -8.93 -15.29 -17.17
C MET A 76 -9.08 -13.86 -17.72
N ALA A 77 -9.27 -12.86 -16.87
CA ALA A 77 -9.44 -11.47 -17.30
C ALA A 77 -8.14 -10.81 -17.78
N ILE A 78 -6.98 -11.32 -17.33
CA ILE A 78 -5.66 -10.73 -17.60
C ILE A 78 -4.61 -11.76 -18.06
N LYS A 79 -5.00 -13.03 -18.19
CA LYS A 79 -4.14 -14.10 -18.71
C LYS A 79 -3.62 -13.70 -20.08
N ILE A 80 -2.31 -13.75 -20.22
CA ILE A 80 -1.63 -13.39 -21.46
C ILE A 80 -1.70 -14.59 -22.41
N LEU A 81 -2.30 -14.38 -23.57
CA LEU A 81 -2.34 -15.36 -24.66
C LEU A 81 -1.28 -15.04 -25.70
N PHE A 82 -1.23 -15.83 -26.77
CA PHE A 82 -0.43 -15.46 -27.93
C PHE A 82 -0.82 -14.07 -28.43
N PRO A 83 0.16 -13.17 -28.65
CA PRO A 83 -0.11 -11.87 -29.23
C PRO A 83 -0.64 -12.04 -30.66
N THR A 84 -1.36 -11.03 -31.15
CA THR A 84 -2.04 -11.05 -32.46
C THR A 84 -1.11 -11.45 -33.61
N GLU A 85 0.15 -11.04 -33.53
CA GLU A 85 1.18 -11.30 -34.52
C GLU A 85 1.65 -12.76 -34.52
N ALA A 86 1.53 -13.46 -33.38
CA ALA A 86 2.01 -14.82 -33.18
C ALA A 86 0.89 -15.89 -33.22
N GLN A 87 -0.39 -15.49 -33.37
CA GLN A 87 -1.51 -16.43 -33.43
C GLN A 87 -1.40 -17.44 -34.58
N LYS A 88 -0.78 -17.07 -35.70
CA LYS A 88 -0.54 -18.00 -36.82
C LYS A 88 0.42 -19.13 -36.41
N VAL A 89 1.43 -18.81 -35.59
CA VAL A 89 2.38 -19.79 -35.06
C VAL A 89 1.66 -20.73 -34.10
N GLU A 90 0.84 -20.21 -33.19
CA GLU A 90 0.03 -21.04 -32.28
C GLU A 90 -0.85 -22.03 -33.06
N LYS A 91 -1.61 -21.55 -34.05
CA LYS A 91 -2.49 -22.41 -34.86
C LYS A 91 -1.71 -23.52 -35.56
N THR A 92 -0.53 -23.20 -36.08
CA THR A 92 0.34 -24.17 -36.77
C THR A 92 0.85 -25.23 -35.79
N LEU A 93 1.34 -24.82 -34.61
CA LEU A 93 1.79 -25.73 -33.56
C LEU A 93 0.66 -26.69 -33.16
N ARG A 94 -0.54 -26.17 -32.95
CA ARG A 94 -1.71 -27.00 -32.61
C ARG A 94 -2.11 -27.93 -33.74
N SER A 95 -2.08 -27.48 -35.00
CA SER A 95 -2.48 -28.32 -36.15
C SER A 95 -1.54 -29.51 -36.39
N VAL A 96 -0.26 -29.39 -36.01
CA VAL A 96 0.71 -30.49 -36.12
C VAL A 96 0.79 -31.35 -34.84
N GLY A 97 -0.12 -31.15 -33.89
CA GLY A 97 -0.22 -31.93 -32.65
C GLY A 97 0.65 -31.42 -31.49
N LEU A 98 1.37 -30.30 -31.65
CA LEU A 98 2.25 -29.71 -30.62
C LEU A 98 1.48 -28.81 -29.64
N ASN A 99 0.34 -29.28 -29.14
CA ASN A 99 -0.51 -28.53 -28.21
C ASN A 99 0.22 -28.17 -26.91
N SER A 100 0.96 -29.11 -26.33
CA SER A 100 1.72 -28.90 -25.10
C SER A 100 2.79 -27.81 -25.25
N LEU A 101 3.41 -27.69 -26.43
CA LEU A 101 4.39 -26.64 -26.70
C LEU A 101 3.71 -25.26 -26.75
N ALA A 102 2.56 -25.16 -27.43
CA ALA A 102 1.78 -23.92 -27.43
C ALA A 102 1.35 -23.52 -26.01
N ASP A 103 0.88 -24.48 -25.21
CA ASP A 103 0.45 -24.22 -23.82
C ASP A 103 1.63 -23.81 -22.92
N ASN A 104 2.82 -24.39 -23.13
CA ASN A 104 4.04 -24.01 -22.42
C ASN A 104 4.49 -22.58 -22.75
N VAL A 105 4.30 -22.11 -23.99
CA VAL A 105 4.59 -20.71 -24.34
C VAL A 105 3.65 -19.77 -23.59
N ILE A 106 2.36 -20.07 -23.56
CA ILE A 106 1.37 -19.29 -22.80
C ILE A 106 1.79 -19.27 -21.33
N LEU A 107 2.09 -20.42 -20.75
CA LEU A 107 2.52 -20.51 -19.35
C LEU A 107 3.78 -19.65 -19.11
N SER A 108 4.80 -19.78 -19.95
CA SER A 108 6.07 -19.06 -19.81
C SER A 108 5.88 -17.55 -19.91
N LEU A 109 5.03 -17.08 -20.82
CA LEU A 109 4.72 -15.66 -20.97
C LEU A 109 4.00 -15.09 -19.73
N ASN A 110 3.07 -15.85 -19.14
CA ASN A 110 2.41 -15.44 -17.90
C ASN A 110 3.38 -15.49 -16.70
N ARG A 111 4.28 -16.48 -16.62
CA ARG A 111 5.34 -16.50 -15.59
C ARG A 111 6.25 -15.28 -15.70
N ALA A 112 6.65 -14.92 -16.92
CA ALA A 112 7.44 -13.71 -17.16
C ALA A 112 6.69 -12.44 -16.71
N ALA A 113 5.37 -12.37 -16.88
CA ALA A 113 4.57 -11.25 -16.40
C ALA A 113 4.43 -11.22 -14.87
N GLU A 114 4.30 -12.37 -14.22
CA GLU A 114 4.33 -12.50 -12.75
C GLU A 114 5.68 -12.00 -12.19
N ASP A 115 6.79 -12.42 -12.80
CA ASP A 115 8.14 -11.96 -12.45
C ASP A 115 8.29 -10.45 -12.70
N ALA A 116 7.80 -9.94 -13.84
CA ALA A 116 7.83 -8.51 -14.14
C ALA A 116 7.02 -7.69 -13.11
N ALA A 117 5.87 -8.19 -12.65
CA ALA A 117 5.08 -7.53 -11.61
C ALA A 117 5.82 -7.45 -10.28
N LYS A 118 6.62 -8.47 -9.95
CA LYS A 118 7.49 -8.49 -8.76
C LYS A 118 8.54 -7.39 -8.83
N GLU A 119 9.23 -7.28 -9.95
CA GLU A 119 10.27 -6.26 -10.18
C GLU A 119 9.69 -4.84 -10.28
N ALA A 120 8.45 -4.70 -10.75
CA ALA A 120 7.80 -3.41 -10.88
C ALA A 120 7.42 -2.77 -9.53
N LYS A 121 7.14 -3.57 -8.49
CA LYS A 121 6.73 -3.07 -7.17
C LYS A 121 7.67 -1.99 -6.60
N PRO A 122 8.98 -2.23 -6.42
CA PRO A 122 9.89 -1.24 -5.88
C PRO A 122 9.99 0.02 -6.76
N ILE A 123 9.89 -0.10 -8.08
CA ILE A 123 9.94 1.04 -9.01
C ILE A 123 8.77 2.00 -8.72
N PHE A 124 7.54 1.48 -8.64
CA PHE A 124 6.37 2.31 -8.34
C PHE A 124 6.40 2.88 -6.93
N VAL A 125 6.79 2.10 -5.92
CA VAL A 125 6.91 2.59 -4.53
C VAL A 125 7.92 3.73 -4.45
N ASN A 126 9.05 3.62 -5.14
CA ASN A 126 10.05 4.68 -5.18
C ASN A 126 9.53 5.94 -5.88
N ALA A 127 8.78 5.80 -6.98
CA ALA A 127 8.12 6.93 -7.63
C ALA A 127 7.13 7.65 -6.69
N ILE A 128 6.32 6.90 -5.94
CA ILE A 128 5.36 7.48 -4.98
C ILE A 128 6.07 8.23 -3.86
N LYS A 129 7.19 7.69 -3.36
CA LYS A 129 8.01 8.37 -2.33
C LYS A 129 8.56 9.71 -2.81
N GLN A 130 8.88 9.83 -4.09
CA GLN A 130 9.39 11.05 -4.72
C GLN A 130 8.29 12.02 -5.17
N MET A 131 7.01 11.65 -5.04
CA MET A 131 5.87 12.46 -5.47
C MET A 131 5.78 13.77 -4.68
N THR A 132 5.51 14.88 -5.36
CA THR A 132 5.28 16.18 -4.69
C THR A 132 3.82 16.36 -4.27
N ILE A 133 3.53 17.32 -3.40
CA ILE A 133 2.13 17.68 -3.06
C ILE A 133 1.38 18.21 -4.30
N ALA A 134 2.07 18.87 -5.22
CA ALA A 134 1.51 19.31 -6.49
C ALA A 134 1.12 18.11 -7.38
N ASP A 135 1.98 17.09 -7.50
CA ASP A 135 1.66 15.87 -8.22
C ASP A 135 0.44 15.17 -7.63
N ALA A 136 0.39 15.05 -6.29
CA ALA A 136 -0.76 14.46 -5.61
C ALA A 136 -2.06 15.24 -5.88
N THR A 137 -2.00 16.58 -5.85
CA THR A 137 -3.14 17.44 -6.15
C THR A 137 -3.59 17.28 -7.62
N ASN A 138 -2.64 17.18 -8.55
CA ASN A 138 -2.93 16.94 -9.96
C ASN A 138 -3.55 15.56 -10.22
N ILE A 139 -3.17 14.55 -9.44
CA ILE A 139 -3.82 13.23 -9.51
C ILE A 139 -5.24 13.29 -8.96
N LEU A 140 -5.46 13.99 -7.84
CA LEU A 140 -6.78 14.12 -7.21
C LEU A 140 -7.79 14.88 -8.08
N LEU A 141 -7.35 16.00 -8.68
CA LEU A 141 -8.20 16.87 -9.50
C LEU A 141 -8.13 16.53 -10.98
N GLY A 142 -7.32 15.54 -11.36
CA GLY A 142 -7.06 15.16 -12.73
C GLY A 142 -8.11 14.23 -13.32
N ASN A 143 -7.85 13.82 -14.56
CA ASN A 143 -8.68 12.84 -15.25
C ASN A 143 -8.57 11.44 -14.60
N LYS A 144 -9.45 10.53 -15.01
CA LYS A 144 -9.52 9.14 -14.51
C LYS A 144 -8.19 8.37 -14.59
N ASP A 145 -7.30 8.75 -15.51
CA ASP A 145 -6.00 8.13 -15.74
C ASP A 145 -4.81 8.95 -15.18
N ALA A 146 -5.05 9.99 -14.39
CA ALA A 146 -4.00 10.91 -13.94
C ALA A 146 -2.86 10.20 -13.18
N ALA A 147 -3.18 9.24 -12.30
CA ALA A 147 -2.17 8.44 -11.61
C ALA A 147 -1.32 7.60 -12.58
N THR A 148 -1.97 6.96 -13.56
CA THR A 148 -1.29 6.18 -14.60
C THR A 148 -0.37 7.05 -15.44
N SER A 149 -0.84 8.23 -15.84
CA SER A 149 -0.06 9.21 -16.60
C SER A 149 1.11 9.76 -15.82
N TYR A 150 0.94 10.00 -14.51
CA TYR A 150 2.04 10.34 -13.61
C TYR A 150 3.11 9.25 -13.63
N PHE A 151 2.72 7.99 -13.37
CA PHE A 151 3.67 6.88 -13.33
C PHE A 151 4.45 6.73 -14.63
N LYS A 152 3.78 6.76 -15.80
CA LYS A 152 4.45 6.72 -17.11
C LYS A 152 5.57 7.74 -17.28
N ARG A 153 5.47 8.90 -16.63
CA ARG A 153 6.48 9.97 -16.71
C ARG A 153 7.65 9.74 -15.74
N VAL A 154 7.40 9.11 -14.59
CA VAL A 154 8.38 9.07 -13.47
C VAL A 154 8.99 7.68 -13.22
N THR A 155 8.47 6.64 -13.87
CA THR A 155 9.04 5.29 -13.83
C THR A 155 9.68 4.98 -15.18
N THR A 156 11.01 4.81 -15.20
CA THR A 156 11.81 4.36 -16.35
C THR A 156 12.56 3.09 -16.01
#